data_AF-A0A0G0FFR6-F1
#
_entry.id   AF-A0A0G0FFR6-F1
#
_cell.length_a   1.000
_cell.length_b   1.000
_cell.length_c   1.000
_cell.angle_alpha   90.00
_cell.angle_beta   90.00
_cell.angle_gamma   90.00
#
_symmetry.space_group_name_H-M   'P 1'
#
loop_
_entity.id
_entity.type
_entity.pdbx_description
1 polymer ?
#
loop_
_entity_poly.entity_id
_entity_poly.type
_entity_poly.pdbx_seq_one_letter_code
_entity_poly.pdbx_strand_id
1 'polypeptide(L)'
;MNEAERLEEIKTFIGNTKQSEELSFILISVLVCEKYIDEIIESMLINGKYLTNFKESKLYLFDKMKILKATGKFPERTYNMILGLNNLRNKFAHEISYSITEKDISTFGKYMGEKYFKIIEISRKTNLEKMELIVFFTFGHLAKILEYKEEIKLK
;
A
#
# COMPACT_ATOMS: atom_id res chain seq x y z
N MET A 1 5.98 31.79 -13.70
CA MET A 1 5.57 31.72 -12.30
C MET A 1 6.29 32.81 -11.51
N ASN A 2 5.54 33.77 -11.00
CA ASN A 2 6.06 34.93 -10.26
C ASN A 2 6.34 34.58 -8.78
N GLU A 3 6.98 35.50 -8.06
CA GLU A 3 7.40 35.29 -6.67
C GLU A 3 6.23 35.12 -5.69
N ALA A 4 5.12 35.82 -5.95
CA ALA A 4 3.90 35.71 -5.16
C ALA A 4 3.23 34.33 -5.30
N GLU A 5 3.23 33.76 -6.51
CA GLU A 5 2.72 32.41 -6.78
C GLU A 5 3.53 31.34 -6.00
N ARG A 6 4.86 31.49 -5.92
CA ARG A 6 5.72 30.57 -5.15
C ARG A 6 5.48 30.66 -3.64
N LEU A 7 5.32 31.88 -3.13
CA LEU A 7 5.04 32.10 -1.70
C LEU A 7 3.69 31.52 -1.28
N GLU A 8 2.70 31.57 -2.17
CA GLU A 8 1.39 30.99 -1.91
C GLU A 8 1.40 29.46 -1.98
N GLU A 9 2.18 28.86 -2.90
CA GLU A 9 2.45 27.41 -2.89
C GLU A 9 3.12 26.96 -1.58
N ILE A 10 4.11 27.71 -1.09
CA ILE A 10 4.81 27.40 0.17
C ILE A 10 3.87 27.53 1.38
N LYS A 11 3.02 28.56 1.43
CA LYS A 11 2.03 28.72 2.50
C LYS A 11 0.99 27.60 2.46
N THR A 12 0.54 27.21 1.27
CA THR A 12 -0.39 26.09 1.07
C THR A 12 0.25 24.77 1.52
N PHE A 13 1.54 24.57 1.22
CA PHE A 13 2.32 23.42 1.68
C PHE A 13 2.41 23.36 3.21
N ILE A 14 2.71 24.48 3.87
CA ILE A 14 2.80 24.56 5.34
C ILE A 14 1.43 24.40 6.02
N GLY A 15 0.35 24.83 5.36
CA GLY A 15 -1.01 24.83 5.90
C GLY A 15 -1.80 23.53 5.77
N ASN A 16 -1.34 22.54 4.99
CA ASN A 16 -2.11 21.34 4.67
C ASN A 16 -1.98 20.23 5.74
N THR A 17 -2.66 20.41 6.87
CA THR A 17 -2.78 19.39 7.93
C THR A 17 -3.44 18.09 7.43
N LYS A 18 -4.46 18.18 6.58
CA LYS A 18 -5.14 16.99 6.00
C LYS A 18 -4.24 16.18 5.06
N GLN A 19 -3.41 16.85 4.26
CA GLN A 19 -2.44 16.16 3.41
C GLN A 19 -1.41 15.42 4.26
N SER A 20 -0.98 16.03 5.38
CA SER A 20 -0.08 15.37 6.34
C SER A 20 -0.72 14.10 6.92
N GLU A 21 -2.02 14.12 7.22
CA GLU A 21 -2.76 12.95 7.70
C GLU A 21 -2.86 11.84 6.63
N GLU A 22 -3.32 12.17 5.42
CA GLU A 22 -3.46 11.19 4.33
C GLU A 22 -2.10 10.61 3.91
N LEU A 23 -1.07 11.46 3.80
CA LEU A 23 0.29 11.04 3.49
C LEU A 23 0.84 10.11 4.57
N SER A 24 0.72 10.50 5.84
CA SER A 24 1.19 9.69 6.96
C SER A 24 0.49 8.33 6.99
N PHE A 25 -0.82 8.32 6.77
CA PHE A 25 -1.59 7.09 6.69
C PHE A 25 -1.09 6.17 5.57
N ILE A 26 -0.88 6.69 4.35
CA ILE A 26 -0.39 5.89 3.22
C ILE A 26 1.03 5.38 3.46
N LEU A 27 1.93 6.21 3.99
CA LEU A 27 3.30 5.81 4.31
C LEU A 27 3.34 4.68 5.34
N ILE A 28 2.61 4.83 6.45
CA ILE A 28 2.51 3.79 7.48
C ILE A 28 1.92 2.52 6.88
N SER A 29 0.89 2.64 6.03
CA SER A 29 0.23 1.49 5.42
C SER A 29 1.14 0.70 4.50
N VAL A 30 2.00 1.38 3.74
CA VAL A 30 3.03 0.75 2.90
C VAL A 30 4.05 0.03 3.78
N LEU A 31 4.53 0.65 4.85
CA LEU A 31 5.50 0.03 5.76
C LEU A 31 4.94 -1.24 6.44
N VAL A 32 3.66 -1.22 6.82
CA VAL A 32 2.98 -2.41 7.35
C VAL A 32 2.86 -3.51 6.30
N CYS A 33 2.48 -3.18 5.07
CA CYS A 33 2.47 -4.15 3.96
C CYS A 33 3.85 -4.75 3.72
N GLU A 34 4.89 -3.91 3.76
CA GLU A 34 6.27 -4.32 3.53
C GLU A 34 6.75 -5.27 4.63
N LYS A 35 6.45 -4.98 5.90
CA LYS A 35 6.74 -5.89 7.01
C LYS A 35 6.09 -7.26 6.82
N TYR A 36 4.82 -7.30 6.44
CA TYR A 36 4.15 -8.56 6.15
C TYR A 36 4.79 -9.30 4.97
N ILE A 37 5.15 -8.59 3.91
CA ILE A 37 5.85 -9.18 2.76
C ILE A 37 7.19 -9.78 3.19
N ASP A 38 7.94 -9.10 4.04
CA ASP A 38 9.21 -9.61 4.57
C ASP A 38 8.99 -10.92 5.34
N GLU A 39 8.02 -10.96 6.25
CA GLU A 39 7.66 -12.19 6.97
C GLU A 39 7.23 -13.33 6.03
N ILE A 40 6.51 -13.01 4.95
CA ILE A 40 6.08 -14.00 3.94
C ILE A 40 7.31 -14.55 3.22
N ILE A 41 8.18 -13.68 2.69
CA ILE A 41 9.41 -14.08 1.99
C ILE A 41 10.30 -14.95 2.89
N GLU A 42 10.46 -14.56 4.15
CA GLU A 42 11.21 -15.32 5.15
C GLU A 42 10.63 -16.71 5.39
N SER A 43 9.30 -16.84 5.39
CA SER A 43 8.63 -18.13 5.58
C SER A 43 8.69 -19.05 4.34
N MET A 44 8.83 -18.46 3.15
CA MET A 44 8.78 -19.19 1.89
C MET A 44 10.12 -19.73 1.42
N LEU A 45 11.21 -19.05 1.79
CA LEU A 45 12.56 -19.35 1.30
C LEU A 45 13.42 -19.91 2.44
N ILE A 46 14.18 -20.96 2.17
CA ILE A 46 15.10 -21.62 3.13
C ILE A 46 16.02 -20.61 3.84
N ASN A 47 16.39 -19.54 3.15
CA ASN A 47 17.28 -18.47 3.62
C ASN A 47 16.69 -17.07 3.37
N GLY A 48 15.35 -16.93 3.43
CA GLY A 48 14.66 -15.67 3.08
C GLY A 48 15.11 -14.44 3.86
N LYS A 49 15.57 -14.62 5.10
CA LYS A 49 16.09 -13.54 5.96
C LYS A 49 17.21 -12.70 5.35
N TYR A 50 18.02 -13.28 4.46
CA TYR A 50 19.10 -12.55 3.78
C TYR A 50 18.58 -11.59 2.70
N LEU A 51 17.34 -11.79 2.22
CA LEU A 51 16.68 -10.91 1.26
C LEU A 51 15.86 -9.81 1.94
N THR A 52 15.45 -10.01 3.19
CA THR A 52 14.51 -9.13 3.90
C THR A 52 15.19 -8.29 4.98
N ASN A 53 16.40 -8.65 5.43
CA ASN A 53 17.14 -7.88 6.42
C ASN A 53 17.40 -6.45 5.92
N PHE A 54 16.67 -5.47 6.46
CA PHE A 54 16.72 -4.07 6.03
C PHE A 54 18.10 -3.42 6.11
N LYS A 55 19.00 -3.92 6.97
CA LYS A 55 20.37 -3.40 7.08
C LYS A 55 21.29 -3.87 5.95
N GLU A 56 20.95 -4.98 5.30
CA GLU A 56 21.80 -5.66 4.31
C GLU A 56 21.14 -5.72 2.92
N SER A 57 19.81 -5.73 2.88
CA SER A 57 18.99 -5.79 1.68
C SER A 57 18.74 -4.40 1.12
N LYS A 58 19.05 -4.24 -0.17
CA LYS A 58 18.69 -3.05 -0.97
C LYS A 58 17.38 -3.24 -1.73
N LEU A 59 16.57 -4.25 -1.38
CA LEU A 59 15.35 -4.54 -2.11
C LEU A 59 14.24 -3.59 -1.70
N TYR A 60 13.71 -2.86 -2.68
CA TYR A 60 12.51 -2.05 -2.49
C TYR A 60 11.26 -2.95 -2.49
N LEU A 61 10.16 -2.44 -1.94
CA LEU A 61 8.86 -3.13 -1.92
C LEU A 61 8.49 -3.76 -3.27
N PHE A 62 8.69 -3.03 -4.38
CA PHE A 62 8.37 -3.56 -5.71
C PHE A 62 9.21 -4.79 -6.09
N ASP A 63 10.48 -4.85 -5.69
CA ASP A 63 11.35 -6.00 -5.96
C ASP A 63 10.97 -7.19 -5.08
N LYS A 64 10.63 -6.94 -3.81
CA LYS A 64 10.06 -7.96 -2.90
C LYS A 64 8.77 -8.56 -3.47
N MET A 65 7.89 -7.72 -4.03
CA MET A 65 6.69 -8.17 -4.71
C MET A 65 6.98 -9.02 -5.96
N LYS A 66 8.00 -8.70 -6.76
CA LYS A 66 8.41 -9.55 -7.90
C LYS A 66 8.85 -10.93 -7.43
N ILE A 67 9.60 -11.02 -6.33
CA ILE A 67 9.99 -12.29 -5.72
C ILE A 67 8.75 -13.10 -5.37
N LEU A 68 7.80 -12.50 -4.65
CA LEU A 68 6.54 -13.17 -4.30
C LEU A 68 5.76 -13.63 -5.54
N LYS A 69 5.68 -12.82 -6.59
CA LYS A 69 5.04 -13.19 -7.86
C LYS A 69 5.72 -14.39 -8.52
N ALA A 70 7.05 -14.42 -8.52
CA ALA A 70 7.86 -15.48 -9.14
C ALA A 70 7.66 -16.85 -8.47
N THR A 71 7.18 -16.88 -7.23
CA THR A 71 6.86 -18.13 -6.53
C THR A 71 5.65 -18.86 -7.12
N GLY A 72 4.82 -18.17 -7.92
CA GLY A 72 3.57 -18.70 -8.47
C GLY A 72 2.46 -18.94 -7.45
N LYS A 73 2.72 -18.72 -6.15
CA LYS A 73 1.79 -19.00 -5.05
C LYS A 73 1.15 -17.76 -4.45
N PHE A 74 1.68 -16.57 -4.74
CA PHE A 74 1.17 -15.34 -4.15
C PHE A 74 -0.13 -14.90 -4.84
N PRO A 75 -1.23 -14.67 -4.11
CA PRO A 75 -2.52 -14.36 -4.73
C PRO A 75 -2.49 -13.08 -5.57
N GLU A 76 -2.91 -13.18 -6.83
CA GLU A 76 -2.94 -12.08 -7.80
C GLU A 76 -3.69 -10.86 -7.26
N ARG A 77 -4.80 -11.12 -6.58
CA ARG A 77 -5.61 -10.10 -5.94
C ARG A 77 -4.83 -9.30 -4.89
N THR A 78 -4.13 -10.00 -4.01
CA THR A 78 -3.31 -9.38 -2.96
C THR A 78 -2.13 -8.61 -3.55
N TYR A 79 -1.49 -9.16 -4.58
CA TYR A 79 -0.44 -8.46 -5.34
C TYR A 79 -0.93 -7.11 -5.87
N ASN A 80 -2.07 -7.10 -6.56
CA ASN A 80 -2.58 -5.88 -7.18
C ASN A 80 -3.07 -4.84 -6.15
N MET A 81 -3.56 -5.28 -4.99
CA MET A 81 -3.86 -4.38 -3.87
C MET A 81 -2.58 -3.66 -3.42
N ILE A 82 -1.52 -4.38 -3.08
CA ILE A 82 -0.26 -3.77 -2.60
C ILE A 82 0.35 -2.86 -3.66
N LEU A 83 0.27 -3.24 -4.93
CA LEU A 83 0.72 -2.39 -6.04
C LEU A 83 -0.08 -1.08 -6.12
N GLY A 84 -1.39 -1.13 -5.92
CA GLY A 84 -2.25 0.04 -5.85
C GLY A 84 -1.83 1.00 -4.73
N LEU A 85 -1.54 0.46 -3.55
CA LEU A 85 -1.07 1.25 -2.41
C LEU A 85 0.32 1.88 -2.67
N ASN A 86 1.24 1.13 -3.28
CA ASN A 86 2.56 1.66 -3.65
C ASN A 86 2.46 2.76 -4.74
N ASN A 87 1.54 2.62 -5.69
CA ASN A 87 1.26 3.67 -6.67
C ASN A 87 0.70 4.93 -6.00
N LEU A 88 -0.16 4.77 -5.00
CA LEU A 88 -0.70 5.90 -4.23
C LEU A 88 0.39 6.63 -3.46
N ARG A 89 1.30 5.90 -2.81
CA ARG A 89 2.51 6.46 -2.20
C ARG A 89 3.34 7.27 -3.20
N ASN A 90 3.51 6.75 -4.41
CA ASN A 90 4.28 7.45 -5.46
C ASN A 90 3.61 8.77 -5.86
N LYS A 91 2.28 8.82 -5.98
CA LYS A 91 1.57 10.09 -6.24
C LYS A 91 1.83 11.11 -5.14
N PHE A 92 1.67 10.70 -3.89
CA PHE A 92 1.99 11.51 -2.72
C PHE A 92 3.45 12.01 -2.69
N ALA A 93 4.40 11.21 -3.21
CA ALA A 93 5.81 11.59 -3.28
C ALA A 93 6.14 12.56 -4.43
N HIS A 94 5.29 12.64 -5.47
CA HIS A 94 5.54 13.44 -6.66
C HIS A 94 4.66 14.69 -6.77
N GLU A 95 3.55 14.74 -6.04
CA GLU A 95 2.55 15.80 -6.13
C GLU A 95 2.47 16.59 -4.81
N ILE A 96 2.83 17.87 -4.87
CA ILE A 96 2.97 18.76 -3.69
C ILE A 96 1.66 18.95 -2.92
N SER A 97 0.50 18.84 -3.57
CA SER A 97 -0.82 19.09 -2.98
C SER A 97 -1.84 17.99 -3.29
N TYR A 98 -1.38 16.74 -3.29
CA TYR A 98 -2.25 15.60 -3.61
C TYR A 98 -3.19 15.24 -2.46
N SER A 99 -4.39 14.79 -2.83
CA SER A 99 -5.39 14.23 -1.91
C SER A 99 -6.00 12.97 -2.51
N ILE A 100 -6.44 12.05 -1.65
CA ILE A 100 -7.05 10.80 -2.08
C ILE A 100 -8.35 11.10 -2.85
N THR A 101 -8.42 10.64 -4.10
CA THR A 101 -9.61 10.82 -4.94
C THR A 101 -10.48 9.56 -4.98
N GLU A 102 -11.73 9.70 -5.40
CA GLU A 102 -12.63 8.57 -5.67
C GLU A 102 -12.06 7.62 -6.74
N LYS A 103 -11.27 8.15 -7.68
CA LYS A 103 -10.58 7.34 -8.69
C LYS A 103 -9.52 6.44 -8.05
N ASP A 104 -8.83 6.91 -7.01
CA ASP A 104 -7.85 6.10 -6.28
C ASP A 104 -8.52 4.99 -5.50
N ILE A 105 -9.62 5.33 -4.82
CA ILE A 105 -10.48 4.38 -4.10
C ILE A 105 -11.00 3.31 -5.05
N SER A 106 -11.47 3.68 -6.25
CA SER A 106 -11.91 2.72 -7.27
C SER A 106 -10.78 1.87 -7.82
N THR A 107 -9.66 2.49 -8.16
CA THR A 107 -8.52 1.79 -8.78
C THR A 107 -7.92 0.76 -7.83
N PHE A 108 -7.83 1.09 -6.53
CA PHE A 108 -7.33 0.20 -5.50
C PHE A 108 -8.39 -0.80 -5.03
N GLY A 109 -9.60 -0.29 -4.78
CA GLY A 109 -10.70 -1.06 -4.23
C GLY A 109 -11.28 -2.10 -5.19
N LYS A 110 -11.18 -1.95 -6.50
CA LYS A 110 -11.70 -2.94 -7.48
C LYS A 110 -11.16 -4.36 -7.25
N TYR A 111 -9.92 -4.47 -6.73
CA TYR A 111 -9.34 -5.77 -6.41
C TYR A 111 -10.00 -6.42 -5.20
N MET A 112 -10.85 -5.73 -4.46
CA MET A 112 -11.66 -6.32 -3.38
C MET A 112 -12.90 -7.07 -3.88
N GLY A 113 -13.21 -7.07 -5.17
CA GLY A 113 -14.40 -7.73 -5.73
C GLY A 113 -15.69 -7.24 -5.06
N GLU A 114 -16.62 -8.13 -4.75
CA GLU A 114 -17.92 -7.77 -4.14
C GLU A 114 -17.82 -6.96 -2.84
N LYS A 115 -16.75 -7.15 -2.06
CA LYS A 115 -16.52 -6.40 -0.82
C LYS A 115 -16.25 -4.92 -1.07
N TYR A 116 -15.75 -4.55 -2.26
CA TYR A 116 -15.59 -3.17 -2.66
C TYR A 116 -16.93 -2.45 -2.71
N PHE A 117 -17.93 -3.06 -3.35
CA PHE A 117 -19.27 -2.49 -3.53
C PHE A 117 -19.93 -2.17 -2.19
N LYS A 118 -19.75 -3.05 -1.20
CA LYS A 118 -20.23 -2.82 0.17
C LYS A 118 -19.54 -1.66 0.87
N ILE A 119 -18.28 -1.36 0.54
CA ILE A 119 -17.53 -0.23 1.11
C ILE A 119 -18.00 1.09 0.49
N ILE A 120 -18.21 1.12 -0.83
CA ILE A 120 -18.65 2.33 -1.54
C ILE A 120 -20.13 2.66 -1.33
N GLU A 121 -20.99 1.66 -1.06
CA GLU A 121 -22.39 1.88 -0.69
C GLU A 121 -22.55 2.60 0.67
N ILE A 122 -21.50 2.62 1.50
CA ILE A 122 -21.46 3.43 2.72
C ILE A 122 -21.23 4.89 2.32
N SER A 123 -22.28 5.54 1.82
CA SER A 123 -22.27 6.86 1.20
C SER A 123 -21.90 8.03 2.11
N ARG A 124 -21.68 7.76 3.41
CA ARG A 124 -21.36 8.79 4.43
C ARG A 124 -19.88 8.90 4.79
N LYS A 125 -19.02 8.01 4.28
CA LYS A 125 -17.58 8.03 4.57
C LYS A 125 -16.83 8.99 3.67
N THR A 126 -15.85 9.69 4.25
CA THR A 126 -14.82 10.46 3.53
C THR A 126 -13.93 9.55 2.69
N ASN A 127 -13.17 10.14 1.77
CA ASN A 127 -12.24 9.39 0.92
C ASN A 127 -11.17 8.65 1.74
N LEU A 128 -10.65 9.29 2.78
CA LEU A 128 -9.71 8.69 3.71
C LEU A 128 -10.33 7.48 4.42
N GLU A 129 -11.53 7.59 4.98
CA GLU A 129 -12.20 6.47 5.65
C GLU A 129 -12.52 5.29 4.71
N LYS A 130 -12.84 5.57 3.45
CA LYS A 130 -12.99 4.52 2.43
C LYS A 130 -11.65 3.84 2.14
N MET A 131 -10.58 4.64 2.02
CA MET A 131 -9.23 4.14 1.81
C MET A 131 -8.75 3.27 2.99
N GLU A 132 -8.99 3.70 4.22
CA GLU A 132 -8.70 2.96 5.44
C GLU A 132 -9.32 1.56 5.41
N LEU A 133 -10.60 1.45 5.05
CA LEU A 133 -11.27 0.16 4.93
C LEU A 133 -10.62 -0.76 3.88
N ILE A 134 -10.20 -0.21 2.74
CA ILE A 134 -9.53 -0.99 1.69
C ILE A 134 -8.14 -1.45 2.16
N VAL A 135 -7.40 -0.58 2.87
CA VAL A 135 -6.10 -0.92 3.45
C VAL A 135 -6.23 -1.98 4.53
N PHE A 136 -7.16 -1.85 5.48
CA PHE A 136 -7.39 -2.86 6.51
C PHE A 136 -7.76 -4.22 5.91
N PHE A 137 -8.56 -4.20 4.84
CA PHE A 137 -8.85 -5.41 4.09
C PHE A 137 -7.60 -6.05 3.48
N THR A 138 -6.70 -5.23 2.94
CA THR A 138 -5.40 -5.66 2.39
C THR A 138 -4.54 -6.30 3.47
N PHE A 139 -4.48 -5.71 4.68
CA PHE A 139 -3.79 -6.30 5.83
C PHE A 139 -4.38 -7.65 6.22
N GLY A 140 -5.71 -7.77 6.26
CA GLY A 140 -6.37 -9.04 6.53
C GLY A 140 -5.99 -10.14 5.53
N HIS A 141 -5.83 -9.80 4.26
CA HIS A 141 -5.34 -10.73 3.24
C HIS A 141 -3.89 -11.17 3.48
N LEU A 142 -3.00 -10.24 3.81
CA LEU A 142 -1.61 -10.52 4.12
C LEU A 142 -1.46 -11.38 5.39
N ALA A 143 -2.20 -11.05 6.44
CA ALA A 143 -2.24 -11.83 7.68
C ALA A 143 -2.71 -13.26 7.41
N LYS A 144 -3.76 -13.45 6.60
CA LYS A 144 -4.23 -14.79 6.22
C LYS A 144 -3.16 -15.60 5.49
N ILE A 145 -2.46 -14.99 4.53
CA ILE A 145 -1.35 -15.65 3.81
C ILE A 145 -0.28 -16.14 4.79
N LEU A 146 0.02 -15.33 5.81
CA LEU A 146 0.95 -15.71 6.89
C LEU A 146 0.38 -16.72 7.87
N GLU A 147 -0.93 -16.87 8.04
CA GLU A 147 -1.48 -17.93 8.88
C GLU A 147 -1.36 -19.30 8.19
N TYR A 148 -1.51 -19.33 6.86
CA TYR A 148 -1.41 -20.56 6.05
C TYR A 148 0.02 -20.93 5.62
N LYS A 149 1.04 -20.68 6.46
CA LYS A 149 2.48 -20.87 6.14
C LYS A 149 2.82 -22.25 5.56
N GLU A 150 2.03 -23.27 5.88
CA GLU A 150 2.21 -24.66 5.46
C GLU A 150 1.95 -24.88 3.94
N GLU A 151 1.01 -24.15 3.33
CA GLU A 151 0.65 -24.35 1.90
C GLU A 151 1.64 -23.68 0.92
N ILE A 152 2.39 -22.70 1.44
CA ILE A 152 3.18 -21.79 0.61
C ILE A 152 4.65 -22.25 0.50
N LYS A 153 5.13 -23.13 1.37
CA LYS A 153 6.50 -23.71 1.30
C LYS A 153 6.80 -24.23 -0.12
N LEU A 154 7.86 -23.71 -0.73
CA LEU A 154 8.38 -24.27 -1.99
C LEU A 154 8.91 -25.67 -1.68
N LYS A 155 8.41 -26.69 -2.39
CA LYS A 155 8.95 -28.05 -2.32
C LYS A 155 10.30 -28.12 -3.01
#